data_AF-A0A972NBI9-F1
#
_entry.id   AF-A0A972NBI9-F1
#
_cell.length_a   1.000
_cell.length_b   1.000
_cell.length_c   1.000
_cell.angle_alpha   90.00
_cell.angle_beta   90.00
_cell.angle_gamma   90.00
#
_symmetry.space_group_name_H-M   'P 1'
#
loop_
_entity.id
_entity.type
_entity.pdbx_description
1 polymer ?
#
loop_
_entity_poly.entity_id
_entity_poly.type
_entity_poly.pdbx_seq_one_letter_code
_entity_poly.pdbx_strand_id
1 'polypeptide(L)'
;MSSWFTRLKGSLLLLFFLAACNLPQNTAPGNLPSSATPNAPLASSVPFTATLPSPPVPTNPPSLTPSPLPSATATLTLTPTITLTPTPSTPMISVSVDTNCRSGPGKAYDRVGALMVGETAEVLARDPSGLF
;
A
#
# COMPACT_ATOMS: atom_id res chain seq x y z
N MET A 1 -32.31 -61.45 10.91
CA MET A 1 -32.60 -60.07 10.44
C MET A 1 -31.36 -59.16 10.36
N SER A 2 -30.21 -59.51 10.97
CA SER A 2 -29.02 -58.65 11.02
C SER A 2 -28.12 -58.67 9.77
N SER A 3 -28.13 -59.76 8.98
CA SER A 3 -27.26 -59.90 7.79
C SER A 3 -27.65 -59.01 6.61
N TRP A 4 -28.94 -58.66 6.48
CA TRP A 4 -29.45 -57.73 5.47
C TRP A 4 -28.93 -56.31 5.70
N PHE A 5 -28.90 -55.85 6.96
CA PHE A 5 -28.44 -54.51 7.32
C PHE A 5 -26.93 -54.32 7.07
N THR A 6 -26.12 -55.36 7.28
CA THR A 6 -24.68 -55.29 7.00
C THR A 6 -24.39 -55.24 5.50
N ARG A 7 -25.15 -55.98 4.68
CA ARG A 7 -25.04 -55.94 3.21
C ARG A 7 -25.50 -54.58 2.64
N LEU A 8 -26.57 -53.99 3.21
CA LEU A 8 -27.08 -52.69 2.81
C LEU A 8 -26.10 -51.55 3.16
N LYS A 9 -25.52 -51.57 4.37
CA LYS A 9 -24.50 -50.59 4.78
C LYS A 9 -23.22 -50.71 3.96
N GLY A 10 -22.79 -51.92 3.62
CA GLY A 10 -21.61 -52.15 2.76
C GLY A 10 -21.80 -51.62 1.34
N SER A 11 -22.99 -51.85 0.74
CA SER A 11 -23.31 -51.34 -0.59
C SER A 11 -23.43 -49.81 -0.62
N LEU A 12 -23.94 -49.19 0.44
CA LEU A 12 -24.06 -47.73 0.55
C LEU A 12 -22.68 -47.06 0.73
N LEU A 13 -21.79 -47.67 1.51
CA LEU A 13 -20.42 -47.18 1.70
C LEU A 13 -19.61 -47.27 0.38
N LEU A 14 -19.77 -48.37 -0.37
CA LEU A 14 -19.12 -48.56 -1.67
C LEU A 14 -19.58 -47.52 -2.71
N LEU A 15 -20.87 -47.19 -2.76
CA LEU A 15 -21.41 -46.16 -3.65
C LEU A 15 -20.87 -44.75 -3.33
N PHE A 16 -20.60 -44.44 -2.06
CA PHE A 16 -20.06 -43.14 -1.65
C PHE A 16 -18.59 -42.95 -2.09
N PHE A 17 -17.79 -44.02 -2.11
CA PHE A 17 -16.40 -43.97 -2.57
C PHE A 17 -16.24 -43.81 -4.09
N LEU A 18 -17.16 -44.36 -4.90
CA LEU A 18 -17.11 -44.23 -6.37
C LEU A 18 -17.56 -42.83 -6.86
N ALA A 19 -18.30 -42.06 -6.05
CA ALA A 19 -18.78 -40.73 -6.42
C ALA A 19 -17.69 -39.63 -6.38
N ALA A 20 -16.50 -39.91 -5.84
CA ALA A 20 -15.41 -38.93 -5.69
C ALA A 20 -14.61 -38.68 -6.99
N CYS A 21 -14.82 -39.45 -8.06
CA CYS A 21 -13.98 -39.40 -9.25
C CYS A 21 -14.40 -38.40 -10.34
N ASN A 22 -15.44 -37.59 -10.14
CA ASN A 22 -15.93 -36.63 -11.17
C ASN A 22 -15.96 -35.17 -10.70
N LEU A 23 -14.90 -34.67 -10.03
CA LEU A 23 -14.75 -33.22 -9.82
C LEU A 23 -14.01 -32.57 -11.00
N PRO A 24 -14.54 -31.52 -11.64
CA PRO A 24 -13.81 -30.77 -12.67
C PRO A 24 -12.61 -30.05 -12.06
N GLN A 25 -11.40 -30.40 -12.52
CA GLN A 25 -10.16 -29.67 -12.22
C GLN A 25 -10.10 -28.41 -13.08
N ASN A 26 -10.23 -27.25 -12.44
CA ASN A 26 -10.11 -25.95 -13.10
C ASN A 26 -8.66 -25.44 -13.01
N THR A 27 -7.82 -25.77 -13.99
CA THR A 27 -6.48 -25.19 -14.15
C THR A 27 -6.58 -23.89 -14.95
N ALA A 28 -6.22 -22.76 -14.34
CA ALA A 28 -6.06 -21.49 -15.05
C ALA A 28 -4.59 -21.31 -15.51
N PRO A 29 -4.35 -20.65 -16.67
CA PRO A 29 -3.05 -20.64 -17.34
C PRO A 29 -2.10 -19.59 -16.77
N GLY A 30 -0.82 -19.95 -16.65
CA GLY A 30 0.27 -19.01 -16.42
C GLY A 30 0.69 -18.33 -17.71
N ASN A 31 0.45 -17.03 -17.83
CA ASN A 31 0.99 -16.18 -18.90
C ASN A 31 1.28 -14.77 -18.36
N LEU A 32 2.56 -14.42 -18.15
CA LEU A 32 3.02 -13.05 -18.38
C LEU A 32 4.43 -13.08 -19.02
N PRO A 33 4.60 -12.45 -20.20
CA PRO A 33 5.89 -12.34 -20.88
C PRO A 33 6.79 -11.22 -20.31
N SER A 34 8.06 -11.40 -20.65
CA SER A 34 9.26 -10.69 -20.25
C SER A 34 9.41 -9.28 -20.86
N SER A 35 10.36 -8.53 -20.25
CA SER A 35 11.24 -7.51 -20.82
C SER A 35 10.73 -6.07 -21.00
N ALA A 36 11.43 -5.11 -20.38
CA ALA A 36 12.41 -4.26 -21.08
C ALA A 36 12.94 -3.12 -20.18
N THR A 37 14.22 -3.22 -19.79
CA THR A 37 15.17 -2.09 -19.79
C THR A 37 16.08 -2.36 -20.99
N PRO A 38 16.54 -1.39 -21.81
CA PRO A 38 17.60 -0.47 -21.33
C PRO A 38 17.79 0.86 -22.14
N ASN A 39 18.81 1.64 -21.73
CA ASN A 39 19.64 2.57 -22.52
C ASN A 39 19.41 4.10 -22.38
N ALA A 40 20.32 4.72 -21.62
CA ALA A 40 20.93 6.03 -21.96
C ALA A 40 21.98 5.82 -23.07
N PRO A 41 22.38 6.83 -23.89
CA PRO A 41 23.45 7.75 -23.45
C PRO A 41 23.59 9.13 -24.20
N LEU A 42 24.62 9.88 -23.79
CA LEU A 42 25.52 10.78 -24.56
C LEU A 42 25.18 12.29 -24.77
N ALA A 43 25.83 13.10 -23.92
CA ALA A 43 26.68 14.30 -24.15
C ALA A 43 26.47 15.24 -25.35
N SER A 44 26.58 16.56 -25.10
CA SER A 44 27.21 17.49 -26.04
C SER A 44 27.72 18.78 -25.36
N SER A 45 28.96 19.15 -25.70
CA SER A 45 29.79 20.22 -25.13
C SER A 45 29.77 21.50 -25.96
N VAL A 46 29.91 22.68 -25.34
CA VAL A 46 30.44 23.87 -26.04
C VAL A 46 31.31 24.72 -25.09
N PRO A 47 32.59 24.98 -25.39
CA PRO A 47 33.41 25.98 -24.72
C PRO A 47 33.32 27.33 -25.44
N PHE A 48 33.32 28.44 -24.69
CA PHE A 48 33.61 29.76 -25.26
C PHE A 48 34.62 30.52 -24.39
N THR A 49 35.77 30.80 -25.00
CA THR A 49 36.87 31.63 -24.51
C THR A 49 36.80 33.01 -25.18
N ALA A 50 36.94 34.10 -24.42
CA ALA A 50 37.33 35.40 -24.99
C ALA A 50 38.04 36.29 -23.94
N THR A 51 39.37 36.26 -24.06
CA THR A 51 40.41 37.31 -23.97
C THR A 51 40.13 38.68 -23.32
N LEU A 52 41.05 39.07 -22.41
CA LEU A 52 41.29 40.43 -21.88
C LEU A 52 42.32 41.18 -22.75
N PRO A 53 42.27 42.52 -22.87
CA PRO A 53 43.34 43.36 -22.29
C PRO A 53 42.91 44.75 -21.70
N SER A 54 43.81 45.31 -20.88
CA SER A 54 43.77 46.50 -19.97
C SER A 54 44.45 47.76 -20.58
N PRO A 55 44.80 48.91 -19.91
CA PRO A 55 44.20 49.83 -18.90
C PRO A 55 44.26 51.34 -19.39
N PRO A 56 44.51 52.40 -18.56
CA PRO A 56 43.59 53.21 -17.74
C PRO A 56 43.57 54.74 -18.05
N VAL A 57 42.55 55.50 -17.60
CA VAL A 57 42.67 56.96 -17.34
C VAL A 57 41.86 57.32 -16.07
N PRO A 58 42.44 58.06 -15.09
CA PRO A 58 41.79 58.44 -13.85
C PRO A 58 41.14 59.83 -13.96
N THR A 59 39.86 59.96 -13.60
CA THR A 59 39.23 61.28 -13.49
C THR A 59 38.23 61.31 -12.33
N ASN A 60 38.67 61.99 -11.26
CA ASN A 60 37.95 62.69 -10.19
C ASN A 60 37.09 61.90 -9.18
N PRO A 61 37.27 62.14 -7.87
CA PRO A 61 36.39 61.62 -6.83
C PRO A 61 35.17 62.53 -6.64
N PRO A 62 33.92 62.04 -6.79
CA PRO A 62 32.80 62.62 -6.08
C PRO A 62 32.79 62.12 -4.63
N SER A 63 32.66 63.05 -3.69
CA SER A 63 32.46 62.79 -2.26
C SER A 63 31.23 61.90 -2.06
N LEU A 64 31.43 60.69 -1.54
CA LEU A 64 30.36 59.76 -1.21
C LEU A 64 29.84 60.07 0.20
N THR A 65 28.73 60.80 0.27
CA THR A 65 27.88 60.85 1.46
C THR A 65 27.40 59.42 1.78
N PRO A 66 27.68 58.85 2.96
CA PRO A 66 27.10 57.56 3.32
C PRO A 66 25.60 57.75 3.60
N SER A 67 24.77 57.34 2.65
CA SER A 67 23.33 57.17 2.85
C SER A 67 23.08 56.01 3.82
N PRO A 68 22.14 56.12 4.78
CA PRO A 68 21.82 55.02 5.67
C PRO A 68 21.28 53.83 4.86
N LEU A 69 22.02 52.72 4.91
CA LEU A 69 21.66 51.46 4.26
C LEU A 69 20.35 50.93 4.87
N PRO A 70 19.32 50.58 4.08
CA PRO A 70 18.14 49.93 4.62
C PRO A 70 18.54 48.59 5.24
N SER A 71 18.32 48.44 6.55
CA SER A 71 18.53 47.19 7.26
C SER A 71 17.43 46.20 6.84
N ALA A 72 17.75 45.30 5.92
CA ALA A 72 16.87 44.19 5.55
C ALA A 72 16.77 43.23 6.75
N THR A 73 15.74 43.40 7.57
CA THR A 73 15.41 42.45 8.63
C THR A 73 14.79 41.23 7.96
N ALA A 74 15.52 40.12 7.93
CA ALA A 74 15.02 38.87 7.36
C ALA A 74 13.89 38.32 8.25
N THR A 75 12.66 38.37 7.75
CA THR A 75 11.51 37.75 8.42
C THR A 75 11.55 36.24 8.16
N LEU A 76 11.80 35.45 9.20
CA LEU A 76 11.74 33.99 9.12
C LEU A 76 10.31 33.56 8.82
N THR A 77 10.10 32.98 7.64
CA THR A 77 8.81 32.42 7.23
C THR A 77 8.83 30.93 7.55
N LEU A 78 7.94 30.47 8.44
CA LEU A 78 7.85 29.06 8.80
C LEU A 78 7.24 28.26 7.64
N THR A 79 8.04 27.39 7.02
CA THR A 79 7.59 26.44 6.01
C THR A 79 6.77 25.34 6.68
N PRO A 80 5.60 24.92 6.13
CA PRO A 80 4.83 23.82 6.71
C PRO A 80 5.67 22.54 6.76
N THR A 81 5.71 21.92 7.94
CA THR A 81 6.37 20.62 8.12
C THR A 81 5.39 19.50 7.75
N ILE A 82 5.80 18.62 6.84
CA ILE A 82 5.00 17.44 6.49
C ILE A 82 5.05 16.45 7.65
N THR A 83 3.88 16.13 8.21
CA THR A 83 3.74 15.09 9.25
C THR A 83 3.28 13.80 8.58
N LEU A 84 4.09 12.75 8.65
CA LEU A 84 3.72 11.43 8.12
C LEU A 84 2.82 10.71 9.13
N THR A 85 1.69 10.19 8.66
CA THR A 85 0.85 9.29 9.47
C THR A 85 1.38 7.87 9.31
N PRO A 86 1.66 7.14 10.41
CA PRO A 86 2.14 5.77 10.30
C PRO A 86 1.06 4.88 9.66
N THR A 87 1.46 4.09 8.67
CA THR A 87 0.62 3.01 8.14
C THR A 87 0.69 1.82 9.10
N PRO A 88 -0.45 1.26 9.54
CA PRO A 88 -0.43 0.07 10.39
C PRO A 88 0.22 -1.12 9.65
N SER A 89 1.06 -1.87 10.36
CA SER A 89 1.72 -3.06 9.81
C SER A 89 0.78 -4.26 9.66
N THR A 90 -0.37 -4.22 10.35
CA THR A 90 -1.37 -5.29 10.37
C THR A 90 -2.67 -4.80 9.71
N PRO A 91 -3.43 -5.70 9.08
CA PRO A 91 -4.71 -5.35 8.50
C PRO A 91 -5.70 -4.94 9.59
N MET A 92 -6.30 -3.77 9.43
CA MET A 92 -7.33 -3.24 10.33
C MET A 92 -8.69 -3.24 9.65
N ILE A 93 -9.74 -3.54 10.42
CA ILE A 93 -11.14 -3.45 9.97
C ILE A 93 -11.89 -2.38 10.77
N SER A 94 -12.86 -1.74 10.11
CA SER A 94 -13.86 -0.87 10.72
C SER A 94 -15.24 -1.28 10.23
N VAL A 95 -16.27 -0.85 10.94
CA VAL A 95 -17.67 -1.19 10.63
C VAL A 95 -18.47 0.06 10.29
N SER A 96 -19.38 -0.07 9.34
CA SER A 96 -20.31 1.01 8.96
C SER A 96 -21.53 1.08 9.87
N VAL A 97 -21.81 0.01 10.62
CA VAL A 97 -22.90 -0.11 11.59
C VAL A 97 -22.38 -0.96 12.76
N ASP A 98 -22.87 -0.70 13.98
CA ASP A 98 -22.53 -1.49 15.17
C ASP A 98 -22.71 -2.98 14.90
N THR A 99 -21.62 -3.73 15.04
CA THR A 99 -21.52 -5.12 14.59
C THR A 99 -21.31 -6.04 15.78
N ASN A 100 -22.06 -7.14 15.83
CA ASN A 100 -21.92 -8.13 16.91
C ASN A 100 -20.66 -8.99 16.73
N CYS A 101 -19.77 -9.01 17.72
CA CYS A 101 -18.63 -9.92 17.76
C CYS A 101 -19.05 -11.27 18.34
N ARG A 102 -18.72 -12.36 17.64
CA ARG A 102 -19.08 -13.73 18.02
C ARG A 102 -17.84 -14.61 18.17
N SER A 103 -17.98 -15.73 18.88
CA SER A 103 -16.91 -16.71 19.07
C SER A 103 -16.52 -17.49 17.79
N GLY A 104 -17.28 -17.32 16.70
CA GLY A 104 -16.97 -17.91 15.40
C GLY A 104 -17.75 -17.27 14.26
N PRO A 105 -17.55 -17.76 13.02
CA PRO A 105 -18.12 -17.17 11.81
C PRO A 105 -19.62 -17.44 11.69
N GLY A 106 -20.42 -16.40 11.90
CA GLY A 106 -21.86 -16.42 11.64
C GLY A 106 -22.75 -16.51 12.88
N LYS A 107 -24.07 -16.52 12.65
CA LYS A 107 -25.07 -16.28 13.70
C LYS A 107 -25.26 -17.43 14.69
N ALA A 108 -24.78 -18.64 14.36
CA ALA A 108 -24.89 -19.81 15.22
C ALA A 108 -23.94 -19.78 16.44
N TYR A 109 -22.90 -18.96 16.39
CA TYR A 109 -21.93 -18.79 17.47
C TYR A 109 -22.40 -17.75 18.49
N ASP A 110 -21.99 -17.89 19.74
CA ASP A 110 -22.39 -16.97 20.82
C ASP A 110 -21.82 -15.57 20.62
N ARG A 111 -22.59 -14.54 21.00
CA ARG A 111 -22.14 -13.15 21.02
C ARG A 111 -21.25 -12.93 22.24
N VAL A 112 -20.02 -12.47 22.00
CA VAL A 112 -19.04 -12.16 23.04
C VAL A 112 -18.84 -10.65 23.22
N GLY A 113 -19.31 -9.84 22.26
CA GLY A 113 -19.20 -8.39 22.33
C GLY A 113 -19.82 -7.68 21.14
N ALA A 114 -19.36 -6.47 20.88
CA ALA A 114 -19.66 -5.71 19.67
C ALA A 114 -18.48 -4.81 19.32
N LEU A 115 -18.33 -4.53 18.02
CA LEU A 115 -17.45 -3.52 17.47
C LEU A 115 -18.33 -2.33 17.06
N MET A 116 -18.08 -1.17 17.65
CA MET A 116 -18.91 0.03 17.43
C MET A 116 -18.39 0.83 16.24
N VAL A 117 -19.25 1.64 15.62
CA VAL A 117 -18.81 2.58 14.57
C VAL A 117 -17.78 3.56 15.15
N GLY A 118 -16.67 3.73 14.42
CA GLY A 118 -15.53 4.56 14.84
C GLY A 118 -14.42 3.79 15.56
N GLU A 119 -14.70 2.55 15.99
CA GLU A 119 -13.68 1.64 16.48
C GLU A 119 -13.01 0.89 15.32
N THR A 120 -11.79 0.42 15.58
CA THR A 120 -11.05 -0.44 14.66
C THR A 120 -10.52 -1.66 15.40
N ALA A 121 -10.42 -2.78 14.68
CA ALA A 121 -9.86 -4.02 15.21
C ALA A 121 -8.85 -4.63 14.24
N GLU A 122 -7.87 -5.34 14.77
CA GLU A 122 -6.91 -6.11 13.97
C GLU A 122 -7.60 -7.35 13.38
N VAL A 123 -7.35 -7.62 12.10
CA VAL A 123 -7.87 -8.79 11.41
C VAL A 123 -6.90 -9.95 11.57
N LEU A 124 -7.28 -10.95 12.38
CA LEU A 124 -6.48 -12.15 12.61
C LEU A 124 -6.70 -13.24 11.55
N ALA A 125 -7.93 -13.38 11.08
CA ALA A 125 -8.32 -14.39 10.09
C ALA A 125 -9.64 -13.98 9.41
N ARG A 126 -9.96 -14.67 8.31
CA ARG A 126 -11.24 -14.56 7.61
C ARG A 126 -11.79 -15.96 7.37
N ASP A 127 -13.11 -16.11 7.40
CA ASP A 127 -13.73 -17.38 7.08
C ASP A 127 -13.41 -17.80 5.64
N PRO A 128 -13.01 -19.07 5.38
CA PRO A 128 -12.58 -19.52 4.05
C PRO A 128 -13.71 -19.50 3.00
N SER A 129 -14.99 -19.51 3.41
CA SER A 129 -16.11 -19.32 2.49
C SER A 129 -16.25 -17.86 2.01
N GLY A 130 -15.64 -16.92 2.72
CA GLY A 130 -15.72 -15.49 2.44
C GLY A 130 -17.04 -14.84 2.85
N LEU A 131 -17.97 -15.60 3.44
CA LEU A 131 -19.29 -15.13 3.89
C LEU A 131 -19.26 -14.40 5.24
N PHE A 132 -18.21 -14.60 6.04
CA PHE A 132 -18.02 -14.01 7.36
C PHE A 132 -16.60 -13.46 7.55
#